data_AF-A0A820S8D8-F1
#
_entry.id   AF-A0A820S8D8-F1
#
_cell.length_a   1.000
_cell.length_b   1.000
_cell.length_c   1.000
_cell.angle_alpha   90.00
_cell.angle_beta   90.00
_cell.angle_gamma   90.00
#
_symmetry.space_group_name_H-M   'P 1'
#
loop_
_entity.id
_entity.type
_entity.pdbx_description
1 polymer ?
#
loop_
_entity_poly.entity_id
_entity_poly.type
_entity_poly.pdbx_seq_one_letter_code
_entity_poly.pdbx_strand_id
1 'polypeptide(L)' 'MDAEEFRQRGKEMVDYIADYLTNIRTRHVFPDVKPGYMRPMIAEEAPQHGEQWEDIFKDIDRVIMPG' A
#
# COMPACT_ATOMS: atom_id res chain seq x y z
N MET A 1 8.35 15.14 -3.47
CA MET A 1 7.14 15.55 -2.74
C MET A 1 7.37 16.88 -2.05
N ASP A 2 6.54 17.88 -2.36
CA ASP A 2 6.51 19.17 -1.67
C ASP A 2 5.37 19.23 -0.63
N ALA A 3 5.18 20.38 0.03
CA ALA A 3 4.19 20.52 1.10
C ALA A 3 2.74 20.48 0.62
N GLU A 4 2.45 20.94 -0.60
CA GLU A 4 1.09 20.91 -1.16
C GLU A 4 0.74 19.48 -1.59
N GLU A 5 1.68 18.82 -2.26
CA GLU A 5 1.58 17.41 -2.63
C GLU A 5 1.42 16.53 -1.38
N PHE A 6 2.24 16.74 -0.35
CA PHE A 6 2.10 16.01 0.92
C PHE A 6 0.73 16.19 1.55
N ARG A 7 0.17 17.40 1.52
CA ARG A 7 -1.18 17.65 2.04
C ARG A 7 -2.25 16.90 1.26
N GLN A 8 -2.12 16.85 -0.07
CA GLN A 8 -3.05 16.11 -0.92
C GLN A 8 -2.95 14.60 -0.65
N ARG A 9 -1.74 14.05 -0.65
CA ARG A 9 -1.50 12.61 -0.45
C ARG A 9 -1.80 12.14 0.97
N GLY A 10 -1.57 13.01 1.95
CA GLY A 10 -1.95 12.76 3.34
C GLY A 10 -3.46 12.60 3.51
N LYS A 11 -4.27 13.39 2.82
CA LYS A 11 -5.74 13.23 2.83
C LYS A 11 -6.17 11.92 2.19
N GLU A 12 -5.60 11.58 1.04
CA GLU A 12 -5.85 10.30 0.35
C GLU A 12 -5.54 9.10 1.26
N MET A 13 -4.44 9.16 2.02
CA MET A 13 -4.09 8.13 2.99
C MET A 13 -5.07 8.06 4.18
N VAL A 14 -5.54 9.21 4.67
CA VAL A 14 -6.52 9.26 5.76
C VAL A 14 -7.84 8.63 5.31
N ASP A 15 -8.31 8.97 4.11
CA ASP A 15 -9.52 8.39 3.53
C ASP A 15 -9.38 6.87 3.36
N TYR A 16 -8.23 6.40 2.87
CA TYR A 16 -7.93 4.97 2.76
C TYR A 16 -7.97 4.23 4.11
N ILE A 17 -7.38 4.80 5.16
CA ILE A 17 -7.41 4.19 6.50
C ILE A 17 -8.84 4.14 7.03
N ALA A 18 -9.62 5.21 6.83
CA ALA A 18 -11.03 5.25 7.24
C ALA A 18 -11.86 4.18 6.52
N ASP A 19 -11.66 4.01 5.21
CA ASP A 19 -12.32 2.98 4.41
C ASP A 19 -11.90 1.57 4.82
N TYR A 20 -10.61 1.36 5.10
CA TYR A 20 -10.10 0.09 5.63
C TYR A 20 -10.79 -0.26 6.95
N LEU A 21 -10.85 0.67 7.91
CA LEU A 21 -11.47 0.42 9.23
C LEU A 21 -12.97 0.20 9.13
N THR A 22 -13.65 0.91 8.23
CA THR A 22 -15.10 0.77 8.01
C THR A 22 -15.45 -0.58 7.39
N ASN A 23 -14.63 -1.04 6.44
CA ASN A 23 -14.86 -2.27 5.68
C ASN A 23 -14.06 -3.47 6.19
N ILE A 24 -13.36 -3.36 7.32
CA ILE A 24 -12.46 -4.41 7.82
C ILE A 24 -13.16 -5.77 7.99
N ARG A 25 -14.47 -5.77 8.27
CA ARG A 25 -15.29 -6.98 8.45
C ARG A 25 -15.52 -7.77 7.18
N THR A 26 -15.37 -7.16 6.00
CA THR A 26 -15.51 -7.86 4.71
C THR A 26 -14.21 -8.54 4.30
N ARG A 27 -13.10 -8.25 4.99
CA ARG A 27 -11.79 -8.82 4.70
C ARG A 27 -11.57 -10.12 5.48
N HIS A 28 -10.78 -11.01 4.90
CA HIS A 28 -10.36 -12.23 5.58
C HIS A 28 -9.40 -11.88 6.72
N VAL A 29 -9.68 -12.39 7.92
CA VAL A 29 -8.84 -12.14 9.11
C VAL A 29 -7.52 -12.89 9.01
N PHE A 30 -7.55 -14.10 8.43
CA PHE A 30 -6.36 -14.89 8.19
C PHE A 30 -6.00 -14.80 6.70
N PRO A 31 -4.76 -14.38 6.37
CA PRO A 31 -4.31 -14.29 5.00
C PRO A 31 -4.04 -15.69 4.42
N ASP A 32 -4.34 -15.87 3.13
CA ASP A 32 -4.10 -17.12 2.39
C ASP A 32 -2.78 -17.03 1.58
N VAL A 33 -1.68 -16.85 2.31
CA VAL A 33 -0.34 -16.64 1.72
C VAL A 33 0.69 -17.59 2.31
N LYS A 34 1.78 -17.82 1.57
CA LYS A 34 2.91 -18.65 2.01
C LYS A 34 4.06 -17.78 2.51
N PRO A 35 4.90 -18.29 3.42
CA PRO A 35 6.13 -17.61 3.80
C PRO A 35 6.95 -17.20 2.57
N GLY A 36 7.34 -15.92 2.50
CA GLY A 36 8.11 -15.35 1.40
C GLY A 36 7.29 -14.86 0.20
N TYR A 37 5.94 -14.85 0.24
CA TYR A 37 5.10 -14.44 -0.89
C TYR A 37 5.38 -13.02 -1.41
N MET A 38 5.80 -12.09 -0.54
CA MET A 38 6.09 -10.70 -0.94
C MET A 38 7.34 -10.59 -1.82
N ARG A 39 8.34 -11.47 -1.63
CA ARG A 39 9.64 -11.36 -2.30
C ARG A 39 9.56 -11.33 -3.83
N PRO A 40 8.76 -12.19 -4.50
CA PRO A 40 8.58 -12.10 -5.95
C PRO A 40 7.70 -10.92 -6.41
N MET A 41 7.05 -10.18 -5.51
CA MET A 41 6.12 -9.09 -5.84
C MET A 41 6.77 -7.70 -5.83
N ILE A 42 7.99 -7.60 -5.31
CA ILE A 42 8.79 -6.38 -5.21
C ILE A 42 10.11 -6.54 -5.99
N ALA A 43 10.74 -5.42 -6.35
CA ALA A 43 12.05 -5.45 -6.98
C ALA A 43 13.12 -6.02 -6.02
N GLU A 44 14.17 -6.64 -6.58
CA GLU A 44 15.26 -7.20 -5.78
C GLU A 44 16.16 -6.13 -5.14
N GLU A 45 16.19 -4.94 -5.74
CA GLU A 45 16.99 -3.80 -5.30
C GLU A 45 16.13 -2.54 -5.22
N ALA A 46 16.55 -1.60 -4.37
CA ALA A 46 15.86 -0.32 -4.24
C ALA A 46 15.99 0.51 -5.53
N PRO A 47 14.94 1.27 -5.92
CA PRO A 47 15.00 2.11 -7.10
C PRO A 47 16.04 3.23 -6.91
N GLN A 48 16.80 3.52 -7.97
CA GLN A 48 17.82 4.58 -7.95
C GLN A 48 17.21 5.99 -7.91
N HIS A 49 15.95 6.12 -8.32
CA HIS A 49 15.20 7.36 -8.35
C HIS A 49 13.87 7.16 -7.63
N GLY A 50 13.29 8.25 -7.12
CA GLY A 50 11.97 8.19 -6.50
C GLY A 50 10.90 7.72 -7.47
N GLU A 51 9.99 6.89 -6.98
CA GLU A 51 8.82 6.44 -7.73
C GLU A 51 7.65 7.41 -7.56
N GLN A 52 6.71 7.35 -8.50
CA GLN A 52 5.48 8.13 -8.41
C GLN A 52 4.65 7.66 -7.22
N TRP A 53 4.05 8.61 -6.50
CA TRP A 53 3.25 8.30 -5.31
C TRP A 53 2.10 7.33 -5.62
N GLU A 54 1.47 7.47 -6.78
CA GLU A 54 0.37 6.61 -7.22
C GLU A 54 0.77 5.14 -7.34
N ASP A 55 2.03 4.86 -7.69
CA ASP A 55 2.52 3.50 -7.85
C ASP A 55 2.84 2.89 -6.47
N ILE A 56 3.43 3.67 -5.57
CA ILE A 56 3.63 3.29 -4.17
C ILE A 56 2.28 3.01 -3.49
N PHE A 57 1.29 3.86 -3.73
CA PHE A 57 -0.03 3.72 -3.11
C PHE A 57 -0.76 2.47 -3.59
N LYS A 58 -0.67 2.13 -4.90
CA LYS A 58 -1.22 0.86 -5.43
C LYS A 58 -0.54 -0.37 -4.84
N ASP A 59 0.74 -0.28 -4.50
CA ASP A 59 1.49 -1.39 -3.92
C ASP A 59 1.02 -1.75 -2.51
N ILE A 60 0.37 -0.83 -1.78
CA ILE A 60 -0.28 -1.14 -0.51
C ILE A 60 -1.37 -2.21 -0.74
N ASP A 61 -2.27 -1.99 -1.70
CA ASP A 61 -3.33 -2.96 -1.99
C ASP A 61 -2.80 -4.22 -2.69
N ARG A 62 -1.80 -4.08 -3.56
CA ARG A 62 -1.28 -5.20 -4.36
C ARG A 62 -0.39 -6.14 -3.55
N VAL A 63 0.51 -5.60 -2.72
CA VAL A 63 1.59 -6.36 -2.06
C VAL A 63 1.32 -6.57 -0.58
N ILE A 64 0.83 -5.54 0.12
CA ILE A 64 0.68 -5.58 1.58
C ILE A 64 -0.66 -6.22 1.97
N MET A 65 -1.77 -5.79 1.38
CA MET A 65 -3.12 -6.23 1.78
C MET A 65 -3.44 -7.73 1.65
N PRO A 66 -2.82 -8.52 0.76
CA PRO A 66 -3.05 -9.97 0.71
C PRO A 66 -2.48 -10.75 1.91
N GLY A 67 -1.52 -10.17 2.64
CA GLY A 67 -0.79 -10.85 3.72
C GLY A 67 -1.29 -10.58 5.12
#